data_AF-X0RRP8-F1
#
_entry.id   AF-X0RRP8-F1
#
_cell.length_a   1.000
_cell.length_b   1.000
_cell.length_c   1.000
_cell.angle_alpha   90.00
_cell.angle_beta   90.00
_cell.angle_gamma   90.00
#
_symmetry.space_group_name_H-M   'P 1'
#
loop_
_entity.id
_entity.type
_entity.pdbx_description
1 polymer ?
#
loop_
_entity_poly.entity_id
_entity_poly.type
_entity_poly.pdbx_seq_one_letter_code
_entity_poly.pdbx_strand_id
1 'polypeptide(L)'
;MRKARFLLVAAMMAVVLLGGVSATHAQTPTGNCRYFAETGHYVCNEFLEFYETWGEAEIFGYPLTEAFDDSRLGLRVQYFQRARMEWHPDNPEPYKVLPGLLVDELGYHTRFPPATPEQIPAFNSVLYHYFPETEHV
;
A
#
# COMPACT_ATOMS: atom_id res chain seq x y z
N MET A 1 46.89 35.69 13.30
CA MET A 1 45.50 35.32 13.64
C MET A 1 44.64 34.77 12.48
N ARG A 2 44.89 35.09 11.20
CA ARG A 2 44.12 34.53 10.05
C ARG A 2 44.39 33.05 9.72
N LYS A 3 45.62 32.56 9.91
CA LYS A 3 45.99 31.15 9.62
C LYS A 3 45.37 30.14 10.60
N ALA A 4 45.23 30.51 11.87
CA ALA A 4 44.60 29.68 12.90
C ALA A 4 43.09 29.52 12.70
N ARG A 5 42.42 30.55 12.15
CA ARG A 5 41.00 30.49 11.77
C ARG A 5 40.76 29.58 10.56
N PHE A 6 41.69 29.53 9.61
CA PHE A 6 41.60 28.63 8.45
C PHE A 6 41.80 27.15 8.83
N LEU A 7 42.71 26.87 9.77
CA LEU A 7 42.95 25.50 10.26
C LEU A 7 41.77 24.96 11.08
N LEU A 8 41.07 25.80 11.84
CA LEU A 8 39.87 25.43 12.58
C LEU A 8 38.68 25.12 11.65
N VAL A 9 38.50 25.88 10.57
CA VAL A 9 37.41 25.65 9.60
C VAL A 9 37.66 24.38 8.77
N ALA A 10 38.91 24.12 8.38
CA ALA A 10 39.29 22.90 7.68
C ALA A 10 39.13 21.64 8.55
N ALA A 11 39.49 21.73 9.84
CA ALA A 11 39.26 20.65 10.80
C ALA A 11 37.77 20.38 11.04
N MET A 12 36.93 21.44 11.06
CA MET A 12 35.49 21.29 11.22
C MET A 12 34.81 20.66 9.98
N MET A 13 35.28 20.96 8.77
CA MET A 13 34.81 20.29 7.54
C MET A 13 35.25 18.83 7.45
N ALA A 14 36.44 18.47 7.96
CA ALA A 14 36.88 17.08 7.99
C ALA A 14 36.04 16.22 8.96
N VAL A 15 35.59 16.80 10.08
CA VAL A 15 34.70 16.11 11.05
C VAL A 15 33.30 15.89 10.48
N VAL A 16 32.79 16.80 9.65
CA VAL A 16 31.49 16.63 8.97
C VAL A 16 31.53 15.56 7.87
N LEU A 17 32.69 15.32 7.25
CA LEU A 17 32.86 14.27 6.23
C LEU A 17 33.14 12.87 6.82
N LEU A 18 33.46 12.78 8.11
CA LEU A 18 33.72 11.51 8.83
C LEU A 18 32.53 11.07 9.70
N GLY A 19 31.48 11.89 9.82
CA GLY A 19 30.23 11.54 10.48
C GLY A 19 29.42 10.61 9.60
N GLY A 20 29.56 9.30 9.85
CA GLY A 20 29.03 8.22 9.02
C GLY A 20 27.60 8.44 8.56
N VAL A 21 27.39 8.26 7.25
CA VAL A 21 26.09 7.87 6.71
C VAL A 21 25.76 6.54 7.37
N SER A 22 24.96 6.57 8.45
CA SER A 22 24.34 5.36 8.95
C SER A 22 23.48 4.83 7.82
N ALA A 23 23.97 3.79 7.14
CA ALA A 23 23.12 2.95 6.31
C ALA A 23 22.08 2.38 7.27
N THR A 24 20.85 2.90 7.19
CA THR A 24 19.70 2.31 7.85
C THR A 24 19.63 0.89 7.31
N HIS A 25 20.09 -0.09 8.09
CA HIS A 25 19.98 -1.48 7.70
C HIS A 25 18.49 -1.78 7.55
N ALA A 26 18.12 -2.47 6.47
CA ALA A 26 16.81 -3.07 6.37
C ALA A 26 16.59 -3.90 7.64
N GLN A 27 15.67 -3.44 8.50
CA GLN A 27 15.31 -4.18 9.69
C GLN A 27 14.68 -5.49 9.21
N THR A 28 15.34 -6.61 9.48
CA THR A 28 14.74 -7.92 9.27
C THR A 28 13.43 -7.94 10.06
N PRO A 29 12.27 -8.03 9.39
CA PRO A 29 11.01 -7.90 10.10
C PRO A 29 10.86 -9.04 11.10
N THR A 30 10.44 -8.73 12.33
CA THR A 30 10.14 -9.73 13.36
C THR A 30 8.71 -10.22 13.18
N GLY A 31 8.50 -11.52 12.88
CA GLY A 31 7.17 -12.10 12.67
C GLY A 31 7.14 -13.11 11.52
N ASN A 32 5.94 -13.56 11.13
CA ASN A 32 5.77 -14.36 9.90
C ASN A 32 5.88 -13.40 8.71
N CYS A 33 6.95 -13.47 7.95
CA CYS A 33 7.26 -12.49 6.92
C CYS A 33 7.79 -13.14 5.65
N ARG A 34 7.38 -12.59 4.50
CA ARG A 34 7.83 -13.00 3.17
C ARG A 34 8.49 -11.83 2.46
N TYR A 35 9.69 -12.06 1.95
CA TYR A 35 10.41 -11.12 1.10
C TYR A 35 10.02 -11.31 -0.36
N PHE A 36 9.80 -10.20 -1.07
CA PHE A 36 9.52 -10.19 -2.50
C PHE A 36 10.69 -9.56 -3.24
N ALA A 37 11.46 -10.38 -3.96
CA ALA A 37 12.66 -9.94 -4.66
C ALA A 37 12.34 -8.99 -5.83
N GLU A 38 11.13 -9.07 -6.37
CA GLU A 38 10.64 -8.28 -7.49
C GLU A 38 10.57 -6.79 -7.18
N THR A 39 10.28 -6.44 -5.92
CA THR A 39 10.14 -5.05 -5.47
C THR A 39 11.03 -4.68 -4.29
N GLY A 40 11.65 -5.67 -3.64
CA GLY A 40 12.55 -5.45 -2.52
C GLY A 40 11.85 -5.14 -1.20
N HIS A 41 10.60 -5.59 -1.04
CA HIS A 41 9.78 -5.31 0.14
C HIS A 41 9.34 -6.59 0.84
N TYR A 42 9.04 -6.47 2.14
CA TYR A 42 8.46 -7.55 2.93
C TYR A 42 6.95 -7.36 3.13
N VAL A 43 6.23 -8.48 3.24
CA VAL A 43 4.86 -8.52 3.76
C VAL A 43 4.85 -9.43 4.96
N CYS A 44 4.22 -8.99 6.06
CA CYS A 44 4.30 -9.65 7.35
C CYS A 44 2.94 -9.83 8.01
N ASN A 45 2.86 -10.84 8.89
CA ASN A 45 1.77 -11.10 9.84
C ASN A 45 0.39 -11.07 9.18
N GLU A 46 -0.54 -10.25 9.70
CA GLU A 46 -1.93 -10.17 9.26
C GLU A 46 -2.04 -9.77 7.77
N PHE A 47 -1.14 -8.91 7.28
CA PHE A 47 -1.12 -8.56 5.86
C PHE A 47 -0.63 -9.72 4.99
N LEU A 48 0.32 -10.54 5.47
CA LEU A 48 0.77 -11.71 4.74
C LEU A 48 -0.32 -12.77 4.67
N GLU A 49 -0.99 -13.04 5.78
CA GLU A 49 -2.12 -13.98 5.86
C GLU A 49 -3.27 -13.58 4.93
N PHE A 50 -3.64 -12.29 4.93
CA PHE A 50 -4.66 -11.79 4.00
C PHE A 50 -4.19 -11.89 2.54
N TYR A 51 -2.95 -11.49 2.25
CA TYR A 51 -2.40 -11.56 0.89
C TYR A 51 -2.44 -13.00 0.33
N GLU A 52 -2.02 -13.99 1.14
CA GLU A 52 -1.99 -15.40 0.79
C GLU A 52 -3.40 -16.01 0.64
N THR A 53 -4.35 -15.56 1.45
CA THR A 53 -5.73 -16.08 1.43
C THR A 53 -6.53 -15.60 0.21
N TRP A 54 -6.31 -14.35 -0.23
CA TRP A 54 -7.23 -13.66 -1.16
C TRP A 54 -6.68 -13.48 -2.59
N GLY A 55 -5.70 -14.29 -3.00
CA GLY A 55 -5.25 -14.37 -4.41
C GLY A 55 -3.90 -13.71 -4.72
N GLU A 56 -3.13 -13.36 -3.69
CA GLU A 56 -1.71 -13.00 -3.80
C GLU A 56 -1.40 -11.96 -4.90
N ALA A 57 -0.35 -12.21 -5.69
CA ALA A 57 0.15 -11.30 -6.71
C ALA A 57 -0.79 -11.17 -7.91
N GLU A 58 -1.69 -12.12 -8.13
CA GLU A 58 -2.67 -12.04 -9.21
C GLU A 58 -3.66 -10.92 -8.93
N ILE A 59 -4.16 -10.84 -7.69
CA ILE A 59 -5.15 -9.83 -7.28
C ILE A 59 -4.46 -8.53 -6.85
N PHE A 60 -3.51 -8.58 -5.91
CA PHE A 60 -2.96 -7.39 -5.27
C PHE A 60 -1.68 -6.87 -5.95
N GLY A 61 -0.99 -7.74 -6.69
CA GLY A 61 0.36 -7.48 -7.19
C GLY A 61 1.40 -7.39 -6.07
N TYR A 62 2.64 -7.06 -6.42
CA TYR A 62 3.73 -7.05 -5.45
C TYR A 62 3.67 -5.88 -4.47
N PRO A 63 4.22 -6.01 -3.25
CA PRO A 63 4.31 -4.91 -2.28
C PRO A 63 5.17 -3.77 -2.84
N LEU A 64 4.76 -2.53 -2.60
CA LEU A 64 5.48 -1.30 -2.97
C LEU A 64 6.07 -0.56 -1.76
N THR A 65 5.69 -0.98 -0.56
CA THR A 65 6.16 -0.42 0.71
C THR A 65 6.31 -1.54 1.73
N GLU A 66 7.00 -1.25 2.83
CA GLU A 66 6.76 -1.96 4.09
C GLU A 66 5.41 -1.55 4.70
N ALA A 67 4.93 -2.29 5.69
CA ALA A 67 3.78 -1.87 6.50
C ALA A 67 4.15 -0.69 7.42
N PHE A 68 3.34 0.37 7.43
CA PHE A 68 3.57 1.55 8.27
C PHE A 68 2.25 2.19 8.77
N ASP A 69 2.34 3.02 9.81
CA ASP A 69 1.19 3.75 10.34
C ASP A 69 0.96 5.03 9.52
N ASP A 70 -0.12 5.08 8.76
CA ASP A 70 -0.47 6.24 7.95
C ASP A 70 -1.20 7.27 8.82
N SER A 71 -0.49 8.36 9.15
CA SER A 71 -1.02 9.43 10.01
C SER A 71 -2.27 10.14 9.47
N ARG A 72 -2.51 10.12 8.16
CA ARG A 72 -3.69 10.75 7.55
C ARG A 72 -4.91 9.85 7.68
N LEU A 73 -4.72 8.54 7.59
CA LEU A 73 -5.79 7.54 7.74
C LEU A 73 -6.01 7.13 9.20
N GLY A 74 -5.00 7.27 10.05
CA GLY A 74 -5.02 6.76 11.43
C GLY A 74 -4.97 5.24 11.52
N LEU A 75 -4.47 4.57 10.47
CA LEU A 75 -4.46 3.12 10.33
C LEU A 75 -3.06 2.62 9.97
N ARG A 76 -2.76 1.38 10.35
CA ARG A 76 -1.61 0.68 9.76
C ARG A 76 -1.98 0.21 8.37
N VAL A 77 -1.13 0.52 7.39
CA VAL A 77 -1.38 0.20 5.98
C VAL A 77 -0.13 -0.37 5.32
N GLN A 78 -0.35 -1.05 4.19
CA GLN A 78 0.70 -1.40 3.25
C GLN A 78 0.19 -1.20 1.82
N TYR A 79 1.04 -0.63 0.97
CA TYR A 79 0.71 -0.42 -0.44
C TYR A 79 1.28 -1.55 -1.29
N PHE A 80 0.45 -2.02 -2.21
CA PHE A 80 0.75 -3.00 -3.23
C PHE A 80 0.49 -2.37 -4.60
N GLN A 81 0.93 -3.03 -5.67
CA GLN A 81 0.75 -2.54 -7.04
C GLN A 81 -0.71 -2.27 -7.42
N ARG A 82 -1.67 -3.02 -6.86
CA ARG A 82 -3.10 -2.93 -7.23
C ARG A 82 -4.04 -2.67 -6.06
N ALA A 83 -3.51 -2.54 -4.84
CA ALA A 83 -4.33 -2.31 -3.65
C ALA A 83 -3.56 -1.62 -2.54
N ARG A 84 -4.28 -0.93 -1.65
CA ARG A 84 -3.82 -0.60 -0.30
C ARG A 84 -4.53 -1.53 0.67
N MET A 85 -3.79 -2.27 1.49
CA MET A 85 -4.36 -3.03 2.60
C MET A 85 -4.34 -2.18 3.87
N GLU A 86 -5.41 -2.27 4.63
CA GLU A 86 -5.63 -1.49 5.86
C GLU A 86 -5.93 -2.45 7.00
N TRP A 87 -5.28 -2.24 8.14
CA TRP A 87 -5.48 -3.05 9.35
C TRP A 87 -6.48 -2.40 10.30
N HIS A 88 -7.51 -3.17 10.65
CA HIS A 88 -8.66 -2.81 11.47
C HIS A 88 -8.78 -3.79 12.65
N PRO A 89 -8.01 -3.60 13.75
CA PRO A 89 -7.93 -4.58 14.84
C PRO A 89 -9.24 -4.83 15.58
N ASP A 90 -10.14 -3.84 15.58
CA ASP A 90 -11.43 -3.89 16.28
C ASP A 90 -12.51 -4.64 15.48
N ASN A 91 -12.26 -4.98 14.21
CA ASN A 91 -13.18 -5.78 13.42
C ASN A 91 -13.14 -7.26 13.85
N PRO A 92 -14.27 -7.97 13.74
CA PRO A 92 -14.28 -9.42 13.93
C PRO A 92 -13.51 -10.11 12.80
N GLU A 93 -12.96 -11.29 13.09
CA GLU A 93 -12.40 -12.15 12.04
C GLU A 93 -13.46 -12.53 11.00
N PRO A 94 -13.11 -12.67 9.71
CA PRO A 94 -11.76 -12.48 9.12
C PRO A 94 -11.49 -11.03 8.64
N TYR A 95 -12.28 -10.04 9.08
CA TYR A 95 -12.32 -8.69 8.50
C TYR A 95 -11.34 -7.69 9.13
N LYS A 96 -10.25 -8.20 9.72
CA LYS A 96 -9.20 -7.34 10.31
C LYS A 96 -8.29 -6.72 9.28
N VAL A 97 -8.21 -7.25 8.07
CA VAL A 97 -7.54 -6.62 6.93
C VAL A 97 -8.55 -6.38 5.83
N LEU A 98 -8.60 -5.15 5.32
CA LEU A 98 -9.52 -4.76 4.26
C LEU A 98 -8.79 -3.95 3.18
N PRO A 99 -9.20 -4.05 1.91
CA PRO A 99 -8.76 -3.12 0.88
C PRO A 99 -9.30 -1.72 1.15
N GLY A 100 -8.48 -0.69 0.89
CA GLY A 100 -8.91 0.69 0.97
C GLY A 100 -9.99 1.04 -0.06
N LEU A 101 -10.99 1.81 0.37
CA LEU A 101 -12.11 2.27 -0.46
C LEU A 101 -11.71 3.47 -1.34
N LEU A 102 -10.85 3.23 -2.33
CA LEU A 102 -10.25 4.29 -3.16
C LEU A 102 -11.30 5.14 -3.91
N VAL A 103 -12.42 4.55 -4.31
CA VAL A 103 -13.52 5.26 -4.97
C VAL A 103 -14.11 6.34 -4.05
N ASP A 104 -14.33 6.00 -2.79
CA ASP A 104 -14.87 6.93 -1.79
C ASP A 104 -13.84 8.00 -1.43
N GLU A 105 -12.58 7.58 -1.24
CA GLU A 105 -11.48 8.48 -0.91
C GLU A 105 -11.21 9.53 -2.00
N LEU A 106 -11.30 9.14 -3.27
CA LEU A 106 -11.11 10.06 -4.41
C LEU A 106 -12.37 10.89 -4.73
N GLY A 107 -13.44 10.75 -3.95
CA GLY A 107 -14.68 11.49 -4.14
C GLY A 107 -15.44 11.10 -5.41
N TYR A 108 -15.14 9.93 -5.99
CA TYR A 108 -15.72 9.52 -7.26
C TYR A 108 -17.22 9.31 -7.18
N HIS A 109 -17.80 9.04 -6.00
CA HIS A 109 -19.25 8.99 -5.81
C HIS A 109 -19.96 10.31 -6.17
N THR A 110 -19.29 11.46 -6.05
CA THR A 110 -19.85 12.75 -6.50
C THR A 110 -19.70 12.96 -8.00
N ARG A 111 -18.63 12.42 -8.60
CA ARG A 111 -18.32 12.55 -10.03
C ARG A 111 -19.07 11.53 -10.90
N PHE A 112 -19.32 10.37 -10.34
CA PHE A 112 -20.04 9.24 -10.90
C PHE A 112 -21.13 8.86 -9.91
N PRO A 113 -22.27 9.59 -9.91
CA PRO A 113 -23.39 9.21 -9.08
C PRO A 113 -23.83 7.77 -9.42
N PRO A 114 -24.37 7.02 -8.44
CA PRO A 114 -24.92 5.70 -8.71
C PRO A 114 -25.90 5.75 -9.87
N ALA A 115 -25.89 4.72 -10.72
CA ALA A 115 -26.86 4.61 -11.79
C ALA A 115 -28.27 4.62 -11.21
N THR A 116 -29.13 5.50 -11.73
CA THR A 116 -30.56 5.44 -11.41
C THR A 116 -31.18 4.23 -12.11
N PRO A 117 -32.30 3.67 -11.61
CA PRO A 117 -32.96 2.53 -12.26
C PRO A 117 -33.26 2.77 -13.74
N GLU A 118 -33.51 4.01 -14.15
CA GLU A 118 -33.78 4.40 -15.54
C GLU A 118 -32.54 4.34 -16.44
N GLN A 119 -31.34 4.42 -15.86
CA GLN A 119 -30.06 4.32 -16.56
C GLN A 119 -29.59 2.86 -16.71
N ILE A 120 -30.14 1.95 -15.91
CA ILE A 120 -29.86 0.52 -16.01
C ILE A 120 -30.63 -0.02 -17.23
N PRO A 121 -29.95 -0.59 -18.24
CA PRO A 121 -30.63 -1.12 -19.40
C PRO A 121 -31.65 -2.18 -18.97
N ALA A 122 -32.87 -2.09 -19.51
CA ALA A 122 -33.90 -3.08 -19.23
C ALA A 122 -33.44 -4.48 -19.68
N PHE A 123 -33.98 -5.50 -19.02
CA PHE A 123 -33.70 -6.92 -19.28
C PHE A 123 -33.91 -7.37 -20.74
N ASN A 124 -34.65 -6.58 -21.53
CA ASN A 124 -34.95 -6.82 -22.94
C ASN A 124 -34.26 -5.82 -23.88
N SER A 125 -33.29 -5.04 -23.39
CA SER A 125 -32.59 -4.04 -24.20
C SER A 125 -31.53 -4.69 -25.11
N VAL A 126 -31.17 -4.03 -26.21
CA VAL A 126 -30.05 -4.45 -27.07
C VAL A 126 -28.68 -4.36 -26.38
N LEU A 127 -28.61 -3.71 -25.22
CA LEU A 127 -27.43 -3.65 -24.35
C LEU A 127 -27.39 -4.81 -23.34
N TYR A 128 -28.43 -5.65 -23.30
CA TYR A 128 -28.49 -6.84 -22.48
C TYR A 128 -27.66 -7.94 -23.16
N HIS A 129 -26.41 -8.11 -22.72
CA HIS A 129 -25.45 -9.00 -23.35
C HIS A 129 -25.26 -10.25 -22.48
N TYR A 130 -25.65 -11.41 -23.00
CA TYR A 130 -25.35 -12.67 -22.34
C TYR A 130 -23.87 -13.00 -22.50
N PHE A 131 -23.20 -13.28 -21.39
CA PHE A 131 -21.81 -13.72 -21.34
C PHE A 131 -21.78 -15.25 -21.16
N PRO A 132 -21.73 -16.04 -22.24
CA PRO A 132 -21.87 -17.50 -22.20
C PRO A 132 -20.80 -18.20 -21.36
N GLU A 133 -19.64 -17.58 -21.20
CA GLU A 133 -18.53 -18.09 -20.40
C GLU A 133 -18.85 -18.11 -18.89
N THR A 134 -19.79 -17.26 -18.45
CA THR A 134 -20.14 -17.11 -17.04
C THR A 134 -21.61 -17.40 -16.76
N GLU A 135 -22.44 -17.61 -17.79
CA GLU A 135 -23.89 -17.76 -17.69
C GLU A 135 -24.61 -16.55 -17.05
N HIS A 136 -24.01 -15.36 -17.17
CA HIS A 136 -24.58 -14.09 -16.68
C HIS A 136 -25.06 -13.20 -17.82
N VAL A 137 -25.88 -12.22 -17.46
CA VAL A 137 -26.49 -11.20 -18.33
C VAL A 137 -26.31 -9.81 -17.74
#